data_AF-X6P6P9-F1
#
_entry.id   AF-X6P6P9-F1
#
_cell.length_a   1.000
_cell.length_b   1.000
_cell.length_c   1.000
_cell.angle_alpha   90.00
_cell.angle_beta   90.00
_cell.angle_gamma   90.00
#
_symmetry.space_group_name_H-M   'P 1'
#
loop_
_entity.id
_entity.type
_entity.pdbx_description
1 polymer ?
#
loop_
_entity_poly.entity_id
_entity_poly.type
_entity_poly.pdbx_seq_one_letter_code
_entity_poly.pdbx_strand_id
1 'polypeptide(L)'
;MFEFVSLNNLFEKTKLKKINKMGNRNTIHFQSLKELPTSLYQAQCVLHKHEILICGGYEQRACYFYHKVKNEYKFICECPSNFTLNGHCVVKLVDNNNKITLLSFGGYKGTKYTLMMKYVSVWNNISNKSKNLKR
;
A
#
# COMPACT_ATOMS: atom_id res chain seq x y z
N MET A 1 -10.46 -1.56 11.73
CA MET A 1 -10.24 -2.96 12.14
C MET A 1 -9.62 -3.68 10.95
N PHE A 2 -8.42 -4.22 11.12
CA PHE A 2 -7.65 -4.89 10.07
C PHE A 2 -7.77 -6.40 10.26
N GLU A 3 -7.83 -7.14 9.16
CA GLU A 3 -7.95 -8.59 9.16
C GLU A 3 -6.87 -9.14 8.22
N PHE A 4 -5.95 -9.93 8.79
CA PHE A 4 -4.91 -10.63 8.04
C PHE A 4 -5.37 -12.06 7.79
N VAL A 5 -5.38 -12.49 6.54
CA VAL A 5 -5.70 -13.88 6.16
C VAL A 5 -4.51 -14.49 5.44
N SER A 6 -4.05 -15.64 5.90
CA SER A 6 -3.02 -16.44 5.21
C SER A 6 -3.67 -17.20 4.07
N LEU A 7 -3.25 -16.93 2.84
CA LEU A 7 -3.74 -17.62 1.65
C LEU A 7 -2.66 -18.60 1.18
N ASN A 8 -2.82 -19.86 1.53
CA ASN A 8 -2.02 -20.93 0.94
C ASN A 8 -2.64 -21.32 -0.41
N ASN A 9 -1.85 -21.15 -1.48
CA ASN A 9 -2.12 -21.54 -2.86
C ASN A 9 -3.25 -20.80 -3.60
N LEU A 10 -2.90 -19.69 -4.27
CA LEU A 10 -3.46 -19.34 -5.59
C LEU A 10 -2.63 -18.22 -6.23
N PHE A 11 -1.84 -18.52 -7.26
CA PHE A 11 -1.30 -17.47 -8.14
C PHE A 11 -1.06 -17.98 -9.56
N GLU A 12 -1.97 -17.62 -10.45
CA GLU A 12 -1.81 -17.65 -11.91
C GLU A 12 -0.95 -16.45 -12.35
N LYS A 13 0.04 -16.69 -13.22
CA LYS A 13 0.99 -15.67 -13.70
C LYS A 13 0.32 -14.72 -14.69
N THR A 14 0.19 -13.44 -14.36
CA THR A 14 -0.18 -12.40 -15.34
C THR A 14 1.05 -11.77 -15.98
N LYS A 15 1.03 -11.67 -17.32
CA LYS A 15 2.14 -11.23 -18.18
C LYS A 15 2.18 -9.70 -18.27
N LEU A 16 3.25 -9.08 -17.80
CA LEU A 16 3.47 -7.63 -17.93
C LEU A 16 3.75 -7.24 -19.39
N LYS A 17 3.00 -6.28 -19.94
CA LYS A 17 3.25 -5.70 -21.27
C LYS A 17 4.33 -4.61 -21.14
N LYS A 18 5.39 -4.73 -21.94
CA LYS A 18 6.44 -3.71 -22.11
C LYS A 18 5.83 -2.45 -22.74
N ILE A 19 6.00 -1.30 -22.08
CA ILE A 19 5.64 0.00 -22.65
C ILE A 19 6.92 0.57 -23.29
N ASN A 20 6.88 0.83 -24.59
CA ASN A 20 7.95 1.51 -25.34
C ASN A 20 7.44 2.87 -25.86
N LYS A 21 8.37 3.84 -25.97
CA LYS A 21 8.26 5.28 -26.37
C LYS A 21 7.72 6.22 -25.28
N MET A 22 8.14 7.49 -25.14
CA MET A 22 8.75 8.53 -26.02
C MET A 22 9.37 9.61 -25.08
N GLY A 23 10.36 10.45 -25.41
CA GLY A 23 10.32 11.55 -26.38
C GLY A 23 9.51 12.77 -25.91
N ASN A 24 10.13 13.69 -25.14
CA ASN A 24 10.04 15.17 -25.13
C ASN A 24 10.58 15.70 -23.78
N ARG A 25 11.50 16.68 -23.77
CA ARG A 25 12.11 17.22 -22.53
C ARG A 25 11.15 18.19 -21.84
N ASN A 26 10.14 17.64 -21.16
CA ASN A 26 9.44 18.37 -20.11
C ASN A 26 10.41 18.49 -18.92
N THR A 27 10.67 19.70 -18.45
CA THR A 27 11.44 19.93 -17.22
C THR A 27 10.65 19.38 -16.03
N ILE A 28 10.98 18.16 -15.62
CA ILE A 28 10.35 17.50 -14.46
C ILE A 28 10.90 18.17 -13.20
N HIS A 29 10.08 18.99 -12.54
CA HIS A 29 10.41 19.55 -11.24
C HIS A 29 10.07 18.55 -10.13
N PHE A 30 11.09 18.10 -9.39
CA PHE A 30 10.89 17.34 -8.16
C PHE A 30 10.55 18.31 -7.03
N GLN A 31 9.52 17.98 -6.26
CA GLN A 31 9.18 18.67 -5.02
C GLN A 31 9.43 17.72 -3.85
N SER A 32 10.21 18.18 -2.86
CA SER A 32 10.37 17.45 -1.60
C SER A 32 9.04 17.43 -0.84
N LEU A 33 8.62 16.23 -0.42
CA LEU A 33 7.45 16.04 0.43
C LEU A 33 7.86 16.09 1.91
N LYS A 34 6.87 16.00 2.81
CA LYS A 34 7.15 15.85 4.24
C LYS A 34 8.05 14.64 4.47
N GLU A 35 8.98 14.77 5.41
CA GLU A 35 9.86 13.67 5.80
C GLU A 35 9.06 12.51 6.38
N LEU A 36 9.53 11.29 6.10
CA LEU A 36 8.94 10.08 6.65
C LEU A 36 9.21 10.02 8.16
N PRO A 37 8.27 9.49 8.97
CA PRO A 37 8.49 9.30 10.41
C PRO A 37 9.62 8.32 10.73
N THR A 38 10.01 7.48 9.77
CA THR A 38 11.07 6.49 9.91
C THR A 38 11.81 6.34 8.58
N SER A 39 13.09 6.00 8.64
CA SER A 39 13.88 5.69 7.44
C SER A 39 13.38 4.37 6.86
N LEU A 40 13.12 4.38 5.55
CA LEU A 40 12.60 3.22 4.83
C LEU A 40 13.56 2.83 3.71
N TYR A 41 14.07 1.60 3.79
CA TYR A 41 14.87 1.00 2.72
C TYR A 41 14.05 -0.12 2.04
N GLN A 42 14.00 -0.11 0.70
CA GLN A 42 13.27 -1.11 -0.11
C GLN A 42 11.77 -1.26 0.23
N ALA A 43 11.14 -0.21 0.75
CA ALA A 43 9.71 -0.20 1.04
C ALA A 43 8.84 -0.45 -0.21
N GLN A 44 7.71 -1.11 -0.01
CA GLN A 44 6.72 -1.32 -1.06
C GLN A 44 5.60 -0.29 -0.93
N CYS A 45 5.20 0.32 -2.05
CA CYS A 45 4.20 1.37 -2.06
C CYS A 45 3.03 1.01 -2.98
N VAL A 46 1.81 1.26 -2.53
CA VAL A 46 0.58 1.04 -3.30
C VAL A 46 -0.23 2.32 -3.35
N LEU A 47 -0.60 2.77 -4.55
CA LEU A 47 -1.46 3.93 -4.74
C LEU A 47 -2.94 3.55 -4.58
N HIS A 48 -3.66 4.30 -3.75
CA HIS A 48 -5.11 4.21 -3.60
C HIS A 48 -5.72 5.61 -3.54
N LYS A 49 -6.34 6.05 -4.65
CA LYS A 49 -6.98 7.38 -4.76
C LYS A 49 -6.01 8.54 -4.45
N HIS A 50 -6.27 9.26 -3.36
CA HIS A 50 -5.46 10.39 -2.88
C HIS A 50 -4.41 9.98 -1.85
N GLU A 51 -4.25 8.69 -1.64
CA GLU A 51 -3.46 8.12 -0.56
C GLU A 51 -2.40 7.17 -1.15
N ILE A 52 -1.20 7.18 -0.58
CA ILE A 52 -0.13 6.24 -0.88
C ILE A 52 0.05 5.37 0.36
N LEU A 53 -0.21 4.08 0.22
CA LEU A 53 0.12 3.11 1.25
C LEU A 53 1.59 2.73 1.11
N ILE A 54 2.29 2.73 2.22
CA ILE A 54 3.69 2.33 2.32
C ILE A 54 3.74 1.17 3.31
N CYS A 55 4.20 0.01 2.86
CA CYS A 55 4.25 -1.21 3.65
C CYS A 55 5.70 -1.60 3.93
N GLY A 56 6.12 -1.36 5.17
CA GLY A 56 7.39 -1.83 5.72
C GLY A 56 8.64 -1.36 4.95
N GLY A 57 9.69 -2.16 5.06
CA GLY A 57 11.00 -1.97 4.46
C GLY A 57 11.96 -3.03 5.02
N TYR A 58 13.25 -2.93 4.67
CA TYR A 58 14.29 -3.72 5.33
C TYR A 58 14.28 -3.40 6.82
N GLU A 59 14.10 -4.43 7.65
CA GLU A 59 13.94 -4.36 9.11
C GLU A 59 12.76 -3.52 9.64
N GLN A 60 12.12 -2.70 8.80
CA GLN A 60 10.98 -1.89 9.20
C GLN A 60 9.65 -2.58 8.91
N ARG A 61 8.85 -2.76 9.95
CA ARG A 61 7.58 -3.52 9.88
C ARG A 61 6.34 -2.63 9.81
N ALA A 62 6.51 -1.34 10.13
CA ALA A 62 5.42 -0.39 10.16
C ALA A 62 4.90 -0.08 8.75
N CYS A 63 3.58 0.00 8.66
CA CYS A 63 2.85 0.47 7.49
C CYS A 63 2.33 1.88 7.75
N TYR A 64 2.43 2.75 6.74
CA TYR A 64 2.00 4.13 6.79
C TYR A 64 1.11 4.49 5.61
N PHE A 65 0.18 5.41 5.83
CA PHE A 65 -0.56 6.05 4.76
C PHE A 65 -0.10 7.49 4.61
N TYR A 66 0.30 7.86 3.40
CA TYR A 66 0.58 9.23 3.04
C TYR A 66 -0.60 9.83 2.28
N HIS A 67 -1.14 10.94 2.77
CA HIS A 67 -2.25 11.64 2.12
C HIS A 67 -1.73 12.80 1.27
N LYS A 68 -1.78 12.67 -0.06
CA LYS A 68 -1.16 13.62 -1.01
C LYS A 68 -1.61 15.08 -0.80
N VAL A 69 -2.91 15.30 -0.59
CA VAL A 69 -3.47 16.66 -0.43
C VAL A 69 -3.14 17.27 0.93
N LYS A 70 -2.95 16.44 1.96
CA LYS A 70 -2.69 16.92 3.33
C LYS A 70 -1.20 16.95 3.64
N ASN A 71 -0.38 16.32 2.80
CA ASN A 71 1.05 16.15 3.00
C ASN A 71 1.39 15.54 4.38
N GLU A 72 0.63 14.51 4.78
CA GLU A 72 0.70 13.90 6.10
C GLU A 72 0.83 12.37 6.01
N TYR A 73 1.67 11.81 6.90
CA TYR A 73 1.76 10.39 7.15
C TYR A 73 0.92 10.00 8.36
N LYS A 74 0.27 8.85 8.28
CA LYS A 74 -0.40 8.20 9.41
C LYS A 74 0.07 6.77 9.53
N PHE A 75 0.43 6.38 10.74
CA PHE A 75 0.66 4.98 11.07
C PHE A 75 -0.64 4.18 10.90
N ILE A 76 -0.50 2.96 10.42
CA ILE A 76 -1.62 2.04 10.15
C ILE A 76 -1.55 0.86 11.09
N CYS A 77 -0.49 0.07 10.96
CA CYS A 77 -0.25 -1.17 11.67
C CYS A 77 1.20 -1.62 11.42
N GLU A 78 1.64 -2.63 12.14
CA GLU A 78 2.86 -3.37 11.82
C GLU A 78 2.51 -4.70 11.15
N CYS A 79 3.33 -5.13 10.20
CA CYS A 79 3.23 -6.48 9.69
C CYS A 79 3.58 -7.50 10.80
N PRO A 80 3.01 -8.73 10.79
CA PRO A 80 3.21 -9.73 11.85
C PRO A 80 4.65 -10.24 11.96
N SER A 81 5.22 -10.26 13.17
CA SER A 81 6.65 -10.56 13.49
C SER A 81 7.24 -11.81 12.85
N ASN A 82 6.38 -12.78 12.55
CA ASN A 82 6.74 -14.13 12.12
C ASN A 82 7.36 -14.21 10.71
N PHE A 83 7.46 -13.10 9.98
CA PHE A 83 7.94 -13.06 8.60
C PHE A 83 9.04 -12.01 8.41
N THR A 84 10.06 -12.35 7.61
CA THR A 84 11.06 -11.41 7.12
C THR A 84 10.52 -10.68 5.90
N LEU A 85 10.54 -9.34 5.92
CA LEU A 85 10.08 -8.51 4.80
C LEU A 85 11.09 -8.45 3.64
N ASN A 86 12.23 -9.13 3.74
CA ASN A 86 13.19 -9.21 2.63
C ASN A 86 12.57 -9.94 1.43
N GLY A 87 12.59 -9.27 0.27
CA GLY A 87 12.03 -9.82 -0.97
C GLY A 87 10.51 -9.92 -0.98
N HIS A 88 9.80 -9.06 -0.24
CA HIS A 88 8.35 -8.99 -0.31
C HIS A 88 7.87 -8.03 -1.40
N CYS A 89 6.70 -8.33 -1.96
CA CYS A 89 5.97 -7.49 -2.89
C CYS A 89 4.55 -7.29 -2.36
N VAL A 90 4.03 -6.06 -2.46
CA VAL A 90 2.65 -5.75 -2.09
C VAL A 90 1.90 -5.32 -3.34
N VAL A 91 0.80 -6.00 -3.64
CA VAL A 91 -0.07 -5.67 -4.77
C VAL A 91 -1.48 -5.37 -4.31
N LYS A 92 -2.16 -4.51 -5.05
CA LYS A 92 -3.58 -4.22 -4.89
C LYS A 92 -4.41 -5.26 -5.64
N LEU A 93 -5.32 -5.94 -4.94
CA LEU A 93 -6.22 -6.93 -5.55
C LEU A 93 -7.53 -6.32 -6.00
N VAL A 94 -8.29 -5.74 -5.06
CA VAL A 94 -9.66 -5.27 -5.30
C VAL A 94 -9.84 -3.90 -4.65
N ASP A 95 -10.52 -3.02 -5.37
CA ASP A 95 -10.96 -1.71 -4.91
C ASP A 95 -12.49 -1.68 -4.85
N ASN A 96 -13.06 -1.71 -3.64
CA ASN A 96 -14.44 -1.29 -3.42
C ASN A 96 -14.41 0.14 -2.90
N ASN A 97 -15.45 0.92 -3.18
CA ASN A 97 -15.48 2.38 -2.97
C ASN A 97 -14.79 2.93 -1.71
N ASN A 98 -14.72 2.22 -0.58
CA ASN A 98 -13.97 2.64 0.60
C ASN A 98 -12.99 1.59 1.17
N LYS A 99 -12.86 0.43 0.54
CA LYS A 99 -12.08 -0.70 1.03
C LYS A 99 -11.13 -1.19 -0.05
N ILE A 100 -9.85 -1.28 0.27
CA ILE A 100 -8.84 -1.90 -0.57
C ILE A 100 -8.42 -3.22 0.07
N THR A 101 -8.29 -4.24 -0.78
CA THR A 101 -7.67 -5.50 -0.39
C THR A 101 -6.29 -5.57 -1.00
N LEU A 102 -5.29 -5.83 -0.16
CA LEU A 102 -3.89 -5.91 -0.54
C LEU A 102 -3.39 -7.32 -0.30
N LEU A 103 -2.52 -7.76 -1.18
CA LEU A 103 -1.83 -9.04 -1.07
C LEU A 103 -0.35 -8.76 -0.97
N SER A 104 0.22 -9.06 0.19
CA SER A 104 1.66 -9.05 0.43
C SER A 104 2.17 -10.47 0.30
N PHE A 105 3.12 -10.71 -0.58
CA PHE A 105 3.69 -12.04 -0.80
C PHE A 105 5.17 -11.94 -1.11
N GLY A 106 5.88 -13.05 -0.92
CA GLY A 106 7.31 -13.13 -1.20
C GLY A 106 8.03 -13.81 -0.06
N GLY A 107 9.18 -13.24 0.33
CA GLY A 107 10.08 -13.81 1.33
C GLY A 107 11.37 -14.35 0.72
N TYR A 108 12.39 -14.48 1.56
CA TYR A 108 13.75 -14.82 1.13
C TYR A 108 14.19 -16.16 1.73
N LYS A 109 14.66 -17.08 0.88
CA LYS A 109 15.27 -18.38 1.24
C LYS A 109 14.65 -19.07 2.46
N GLY A 110 13.52 -19.77 2.25
CA GLY A 110 12.86 -20.58 3.29
C GLY A 110 11.75 -19.86 4.08
N THR A 111 11.65 -18.53 3.96
CA THR A 111 10.65 -17.70 4.67
C THR A 111 9.52 -17.22 3.75
N LYS A 112 9.01 -18.11 2.89
CA LYS A 112 7.93 -17.74 1.96
C LYS A 112 6.64 -17.46 2.71
N TYR A 113 5.92 -16.42 2.32
CA TYR A 113 4.61 -16.12 2.87
C TYR A 113 3.69 -15.47 1.86
N THR A 114 2.39 -15.50 2.16
CA THR A 114 1.35 -14.76 1.47
C THR A 114 0.34 -14.29 2.51
N LEU A 115 0.21 -12.97 2.63
CA LEU A 115 -0.64 -12.28 3.58
C LEU A 115 -1.63 -11.41 2.82
N MET A 116 -2.91 -11.58 3.07
CA MET A 116 -3.94 -10.65 2.61
C MET A 116 -4.30 -9.69 3.74
N MET A 117 -4.35 -8.38 3.47
CA MET A 117 -4.86 -7.39 4.40
C MET A 117 -5.99 -6.57 3.77
N LYS A 118 -7.06 -6.35 4.54
CA LYS A 118 -8.13 -5.43 4.17
C LYS A 118 -7.91 -4.09 4.87
N TYR A 119 -7.88 -3.01 4.09
CA TYR A 119 -7.80 -1.64 4.59
C TYR A 119 -9.09 -0.88 4.25
N VAL A 120 -9.55 -0.07 5.20
CA VAL A 120 -10.63 0.90 5.01
C VAL A 120 -10.03 2.28 5.22
N SER A 121 -10.20 3.19 4.25
CA SER A 121 -9.64 4.54 4.35
C SER A 121 -10.13 5.23 5.63
N VAL A 122 -9.16 5.66 6.44
CA VAL A 122 -9.43 6.44 7.68
C VAL A 122 -9.95 7.84 7.36
N TRP A 123 -9.75 8.31 6.13
CA TRP A 123 -10.12 9.66 5.70
C TRP A 123 -11.47 9.72 4.98
N ASN A 124 -11.99 8.59 4.47
CA ASN A 124 -13.27 8.54 3.76
C ASN A 124 -14.54 8.63 4.65
N ASN A 125 -14.39 8.75 5.97
CA ASN A 125 -15.53 8.69 6.89
C ASN A 125 -16.46 9.92 6.85
N ILE A 126 -16.17 10.91 6.00
CA ILE A 126 -16.91 12.18 5.96
C ILE A 126 -17.99 12.19 4.87
N SER A 127 -17.91 11.33 3.85
CA SER A 127 -18.78 11.47 2.65
C SER A 127 -20.16 10.80 2.72
N ASN A 128 -20.37 9.82 3.62
CA ASN A 128 -21.63 9.06 3.68
C ASN A 128 -22.56 9.43 4.86
N LYS A 129 -22.15 10.32 5.76
CA LYS A 129 -23.04 10.81 6.83
C LYS A 129 -23.87 12.03 6.44
N SER A 130 -23.52 12.71 5.33
CA SER A 130 -24.22 13.94 4.89
C SER A 130 -25.37 13.72 3.90
N LYS A 131 -25.71 12.47 3.54
CA LYS A 131 -26.85 12.19 2.64
C LYS A 131 -28.15 11.78 3.34
N ASN A 132 -28.20 11.74 4.68
CA ASN A 132 -29.40 11.35 5.44
C ASN A 132 -29.94 12.42 6.41
N LEU A 133 -29.57 13.70 6.27
CA LEU A 133 -30.24 14.80 6.96
C LEU A 133 -30.73 15.86 5.96
N LYS A 134 -31.62 15.43 5.06
CA LYS A 134 -32.60 16.30 4.40
C LYS A 134 -33.86 15.48 4.11
N ARG A 135 -34.72 15.36 5.12
CA ARG A 135 -36.18 15.32 4.94
C ARG A 135 -36.85 15.66 6.26
#